data_AF-A0A016TW28-F1
#
_entry.id   AF-A0A016TW28-F1
#
_cell.length_a   1.000
_cell.length_b   1.000
_cell.length_c   1.000
_cell.angle_alpha   90.00
_cell.angle_beta   90.00
_cell.angle_gamma   90.00
#
_symmetry.space_group_name_H-M   'P 1'
#
loop_
_entity.id
_entity.type
_entity.pdbx_description
1 polymer ?
#
loop_
_entity_poly.entity_id
_entity_poly.type
_entity_poly.pdbx_seq_one_letter_code
_entity_poly.pdbx_strand_id
1 'polypeptide(L)'
;MFFPRPWMGHHHRRLLYFRVHSIHIHLFHRGQRIRTKNFLQMAISFLNEGNDKKKNANCLIFLSATQNATGLITLNPTKKANFTRIVAVSLRGLDLSGIVVPPKGVAVKASLDFTDQEVSAIVDAVKSGF
;
A
#
# COMPACT_ATOMS: atom_id res chain seq x y z
N MET A 1 -16.78 28.46 17.65
CA MET A 1 -15.90 29.62 17.87
C MET A 1 -15.15 29.89 16.57
N PHE A 2 -15.35 31.09 16.03
CA PHE A 2 -14.75 31.60 14.80
C PHE A 2 -13.59 32.56 15.16
N PHE A 3 -12.83 32.98 14.14
CA PHE A 3 -11.83 34.06 14.02
C PHE A 3 -10.36 33.60 13.83
N PRO A 4 -9.52 34.34 13.06
CA PRO A 4 -9.65 34.69 11.63
C PRO A 4 -8.33 34.52 10.80
N ARG A 5 -8.41 34.72 9.46
CA ARG A 5 -7.28 34.82 8.46
C ARG A 5 -6.52 36.17 8.62
N PRO A 6 -5.52 36.61 7.78
CA PRO A 6 -4.91 36.05 6.55
C PRO A 6 -3.37 36.22 6.42
N TRP A 7 -2.71 35.57 5.46
CA TRP A 7 -1.56 36.17 4.75
C TRP A 7 -1.49 35.60 3.32
N MET A 8 -1.76 36.48 2.34
CA MET A 8 -1.37 36.29 0.95
C MET A 8 0.12 36.61 0.82
N GLY A 9 0.85 35.72 0.15
CA GLY A 9 2.20 35.96 -0.33
C GLY A 9 2.40 35.10 -1.56
N HIS A 10 2.18 35.70 -2.73
CA HIS A 10 2.48 35.13 -4.03
C HIS A 10 3.95 34.71 -4.08
N HIS A 11 4.24 33.42 -4.31
CA HIS A 11 5.28 32.97 -5.24
C HIS A 11 5.03 31.49 -5.57
N HIS A 12 4.92 31.23 -6.87
CA HIS A 12 4.81 29.92 -7.50
C HIS A 12 5.80 28.88 -6.94
N ARG A 13 5.32 27.95 -6.11
CA ARG A 13 5.68 26.52 -6.16
C ARG A 13 4.47 25.73 -5.67
N ARG A 14 3.80 25.01 -6.58
CA ARG A 14 2.83 23.99 -6.21
C ARG A 14 3.59 22.90 -5.47
N LEU A 15 3.69 23.02 -4.15
CA LEU A 15 3.99 21.89 -3.28
C LEU A 15 2.85 20.89 -3.48
N LEU A 16 3.09 19.85 -4.28
CA LEU A 16 2.23 18.67 -4.29
C LEU A 16 2.23 18.13 -2.86
N TYR A 17 1.17 18.44 -2.14
CA TYR A 17 0.93 17.92 -0.81
C TYR A 17 0.51 16.46 -0.96
N PHE A 18 1.48 15.56 -1.10
CA PHE A 18 1.24 14.11 -1.03
C PHE A 18 0.93 13.76 0.42
N ARG A 19 -0.35 13.80 0.80
CA ARG A 19 -0.80 13.26 2.08
C ARG A 19 -0.90 11.74 1.94
N VAL A 20 0.24 11.06 2.02
CA VAL A 20 0.27 9.61 2.25
C VAL A 20 -0.11 9.40 3.72
N HIS A 21 -1.40 9.35 4.05
CA HIS A 21 -1.79 8.72 5.30
C HIS A 21 -1.62 7.23 5.11
N SER A 22 -0.44 6.75 5.51
CA SER A 22 -0.20 5.32 5.68
C SER A 22 -1.22 4.80 6.68
N ILE A 23 -2.09 3.87 6.25
CA ILE A 23 -2.89 3.10 7.20
C ILE A 23 -1.92 2.15 7.88
N HIS A 24 -1.40 2.57 9.04
CA HIS A 24 -0.58 1.74 9.90
C HIS A 24 -1.48 0.68 10.56
N ILE A 25 -1.67 -0.46 9.91
CA ILE A 25 -2.31 -1.61 10.54
C ILE A 25 -1.29 -2.20 11.50
N HIS A 26 -1.38 -1.80 12.78
CA HIS A 26 -0.70 -2.51 13.86
C HIS A 26 -1.29 -3.93 13.97
N LEU A 27 -0.70 -4.90 13.27
CA LEU A 27 -0.89 -6.31 13.56
C LEU A 27 -0.20 -6.64 14.90
N PHE A 28 -0.83 -6.25 16.02
CA PHE A 28 -0.41 -6.66 17.35
C PHE A 28 -1.21 -7.90 17.77
N HIS A 29 -0.81 -9.08 17.29
CA HIS A 29 -1.34 -10.33 17.82
C HIS A 29 -0.65 -10.64 19.15
N ARG A 30 -1.32 -10.31 20.27
CA ARG A 30 -0.92 -10.71 21.62
C ARG A 30 -0.66 -12.23 21.65
N GLY A 31 0.61 -12.62 21.83
CA GLY A 31 0.99 -13.90 22.46
C GLY A 31 0.63 -15.21 21.73
N GLN A 32 0.16 -15.20 20.48
CA GLN A 32 -0.08 -16.46 19.76
C GLN A 32 1.04 -16.73 18.76
N ARG A 33 1.89 -17.71 19.10
CA ARG A 33 2.84 -18.33 18.19
C ARG A 33 2.06 -19.20 17.19
N ILE A 34 1.53 -18.56 16.15
CA ILE A 34 0.77 -19.24 15.10
C ILE A 34 1.74 -20.06 14.24
N ARG A 35 1.84 -21.36 14.52
CA ARG A 35 2.45 -22.36 13.62
C ARG A 35 1.46 -22.71 12.50
N THR A 36 1.26 -21.84 11.52
CA THR A 36 0.60 -22.25 10.26
C THR A 36 1.18 -21.53 9.05
N LYS A 37 1.25 -22.26 7.94
CA LYS A 37 1.87 -21.90 6.65
C LYS A 37 1.28 -20.65 5.96
N ASN A 38 0.33 -19.92 6.56
CA ASN A 38 -0.56 -19.00 5.83
C ASN A 38 -0.61 -17.56 6.40
N PHE A 39 0.47 -17.06 7.03
CA PHE A 39 0.50 -15.68 7.55
C PHE A 39 0.20 -14.62 6.47
N LEU A 40 0.73 -14.80 5.26
CA LEU A 40 0.48 -13.90 4.13
C LEU A 40 -1.00 -13.86 3.73
N GLN A 41 -1.64 -15.02 3.70
CA GLN A 41 -3.05 -15.11 3.36
C GLN A 41 -3.90 -14.38 4.41
N MET A 42 -3.56 -14.53 5.69
CA MET A 42 -4.20 -13.80 6.78
C MET A 42 -4.01 -12.28 6.66
N ALA A 43 -2.79 -11.83 6.35
CA ALA A 43 -2.51 -10.41 6.13
C ALA A 43 -3.34 -9.84 4.97
N ILE A 44 -3.41 -10.54 3.83
CA ILE A 44 -4.22 -10.11 2.68
C ILE A 44 -5.72 -10.11 3.04
N SER A 45 -6.21 -11.08 3.82
CA SER A 45 -7.60 -11.09 4.29
C SER A 45 -7.92 -9.86 5.12
N PHE A 46 -7.05 -9.50 6.08
CA PHE A 46 -7.24 -8.30 6.88
C PHE A 46 -7.22 -7.02 6.04
N LEU A 47 -6.32 -6.94 5.07
CA LEU A 47 -6.27 -5.81 4.14
C LEU A 47 -7.55 -5.69 3.32
N ASN A 48 -8.07 -6.81 2.82
CA ASN A 48 -9.31 -6.87 2.04
C ASN A 48 -10.54 -6.46 2.87
N GLU A 49 -10.50 -6.67 4.18
CA GLU A 49 -11.53 -6.25 5.14
C GLU A 49 -11.32 -4.81 5.67
N GLY A 50 -10.22 -4.18 5.28
CA GLY A 50 -9.86 -2.82 5.63
C GLY A 50 -10.98 -1.82 5.36
N ASN A 51 -11.09 -0.83 6.24
CA ASN A 51 -12.16 0.14 6.23
C ASN A 51 -11.60 1.57 6.25
N ASP A 52 -11.87 2.31 5.17
CA ASP A 52 -11.53 3.72 5.02
C ASP A 52 -12.78 4.51 4.57
N LYS A 53 -13.81 4.56 5.43
CA LYS A 53 -15.06 5.28 5.14
C LYS A 53 -14.84 6.75 4.77
N LYS A 54 -13.81 7.37 5.37
CA LYS A 54 -13.49 8.78 5.15
C LYS A 54 -12.63 9.01 3.92
N LYS A 55 -12.21 7.94 3.22
CA LYS A 55 -11.36 7.98 2.02
C LYS A 55 -10.09 8.81 2.27
N ASN A 56 -9.50 8.63 3.45
CA ASN A 56 -8.30 9.37 3.87
C ASN A 56 -7.02 8.81 3.23
N ALA A 57 -7.05 7.59 2.70
CA ALA A 57 -5.94 6.93 2.06
C ALA A 57 -6.25 6.64 0.59
N ASN A 58 -5.43 7.19 -0.30
CA ASN A 58 -5.56 6.99 -1.74
C ASN A 58 -4.83 5.72 -2.19
N CYS A 59 -3.71 5.36 -1.54
CA CYS A 59 -2.85 4.26 -1.96
C CYS A 59 -2.68 3.23 -0.84
N LEU A 60 -2.77 1.95 -1.17
CA LEU A 60 -2.36 0.84 -0.32
C LEU A 60 -1.03 0.28 -0.81
N ILE A 61 -0.05 0.11 0.08
CA ILE A 61 1.23 -0.50 -0.23
C ILE A 61 1.36 -1.79 0.59
N PHE A 62 1.55 -2.92 -0.09
CA PHE A 62 1.76 -4.24 0.52
C PHE A 62 3.20 -4.69 0.27
N LEU A 63 4.01 -4.73 1.31
CA LEU A 63 5.41 -5.18 1.26
C LEU A 63 5.48 -6.64 1.69
N SER A 64 6.16 -7.49 0.91
CA SER A 64 6.31 -8.90 1.24
C SER A 64 7.67 -9.47 0.86
N ALA A 65 8.32 -10.14 1.81
CA ALA A 65 9.54 -10.90 1.59
C ALA A 65 9.26 -12.41 1.40
N THR A 66 8.08 -12.77 0.90
CA THR A 66 7.73 -14.17 0.65
C THR A 66 8.56 -14.77 -0.48
N GLN A 67 8.82 -16.07 -0.40
CA GLN A 67 9.42 -16.86 -1.49
C GLN A 67 8.35 -17.59 -2.32
N ASN A 68 7.09 -17.60 -1.87
CA ASN A 68 6.00 -18.28 -2.56
C ASN A 68 4.70 -17.46 -2.47
N ALA A 69 4.06 -17.24 -3.61
CA ALA A 69 2.78 -16.57 -3.74
C ALA A 69 1.67 -17.48 -4.30
N THR A 70 1.99 -18.75 -4.58
CA THR A 70 1.04 -19.74 -5.09
C THR A 70 -0.06 -19.98 -4.05
N GLY A 71 -1.32 -19.88 -4.50
CA GLY A 71 -2.49 -20.09 -3.65
C GLY A 71 -2.81 -18.92 -2.72
N LEU A 72 -2.11 -17.78 -2.83
CA LEU A 72 -2.52 -16.56 -2.15
C LEU A 72 -3.83 -16.03 -2.75
N ILE A 73 -4.68 -15.53 -1.87
CA ILE A 73 -5.89 -14.81 -2.27
C ILE A 73 -5.52 -13.46 -2.90
N THR A 74 -6.42 -12.93 -3.72
CA THR A 74 -6.26 -11.62 -4.33
C THR A 74 -6.36 -10.51 -3.29
N LEU A 75 -5.40 -9.57 -3.31
CA LEU A 75 -5.42 -8.30 -2.60
C LEU A 75 -6.35 -7.32 -3.32
N ASN A 76 -7.60 -7.28 -2.88
CA ASN A 76 -8.65 -6.45 -3.43
C ASN A 76 -9.57 -5.88 -2.31
N PRO A 77 -9.11 -4.87 -1.58
CA PRO A 77 -9.91 -4.12 -0.60
C PRO A 77 -11.02 -3.32 -1.29
N THR A 78 -12.18 -3.95 -1.53
CA THR A 78 -13.36 -3.34 -2.17
C THR A 78 -14.50 -3.05 -1.21
N LYS A 79 -14.53 -3.71 -0.04
CA LYS A 79 -15.71 -3.71 0.83
C LYS A 79 -15.99 -2.35 1.47
N LYS A 80 -14.95 -1.71 2.01
CA LYS A 80 -15.10 -0.49 2.83
C LYS A 80 -13.94 0.51 2.70
N ALA A 81 -12.97 0.22 1.83
CA ALA A 81 -11.91 1.13 1.42
C ALA A 81 -11.98 1.26 -0.10
N ASN A 82 -11.67 2.43 -0.66
CA ASN A 82 -11.63 2.64 -2.10
C ASN A 82 -10.31 3.31 -2.47
N PHE A 83 -9.25 2.53 -2.45
CA PHE A 83 -7.93 2.99 -2.87
C PHE A 83 -7.95 3.24 -4.39
N THR A 84 -7.35 4.35 -4.80
CA THR A 84 -7.07 4.67 -6.21
C THR A 84 -5.95 3.79 -6.74
N ARG A 85 -5.06 3.33 -5.86
CA ARG A 85 -3.87 2.54 -6.20
C ARG A 85 -3.57 1.49 -5.14
N ILE A 86 -3.22 0.29 -5.60
CA ILE A 86 -2.72 -0.80 -4.75
C ILE A 86 -1.36 -1.20 -5.31
N VAL A 87 -0.30 -1.10 -4.52
CA VAL A 87 1.06 -1.47 -4.91
C VAL A 87 1.49 -2.67 -4.07
N ALA A 88 1.74 -3.81 -4.70
CA ALA A 88 2.34 -4.97 -4.07
C ALA A 88 3.84 -5.01 -4.40
N VAL A 89 4.70 -4.86 -3.40
CA VAL A 89 6.15 -4.89 -3.56
C VAL A 89 6.69 -6.20 -2.99
N SER A 90 7.34 -6.97 -3.84
CA SER A 90 8.13 -8.13 -3.42
C SER A 90 9.53 -7.70 -3.05
N LEU A 91 10.02 -8.07 -1.88
CA LEU A 91 11.38 -7.77 -1.40
C LEU A 91 12.39 -8.90 -1.72
N ARG A 92 11.96 -9.91 -2.46
CA ARG A 92 12.77 -11.07 -2.86
C ARG A 92 12.64 -11.40 -4.34
N GLY A 93 12.30 -10.41 -5.18
CA GLY A 93 12.16 -10.59 -6.62
C GLY A 93 10.97 -11.46 -7.07
N LEU A 94 10.18 -12.00 -6.15
CA LEU A 94 8.99 -12.80 -6.47
C LEU A 94 7.94 -11.97 -7.23
N ASP A 95 7.30 -12.58 -8.22
CA ASP A 95 6.18 -11.97 -8.92
C ASP A 95 4.89 -12.00 -8.09
N LEU A 96 4.34 -10.82 -7.80
CA LEU A 96 3.08 -10.65 -7.08
C LEU A 96 1.93 -10.20 -8.00
N SER A 97 2.11 -10.20 -9.32
CA SER A 97 1.05 -9.80 -10.27
C SER A 97 -0.22 -10.63 -10.11
N GLY A 98 -0.09 -11.92 -9.80
CA GLY A 98 -1.22 -12.82 -9.58
C GLY A 98 -2.09 -12.50 -8.35
N ILE A 99 -1.63 -11.64 -7.43
CA ILE A 99 -2.41 -11.25 -6.25
C ILE A 99 -2.99 -9.84 -6.35
N VAL A 100 -2.75 -9.08 -7.41
CA VAL A 100 -3.29 -7.72 -7.59
C VAL A 100 -4.23 -7.63 -8.78
N VAL A 101 -5.15 -6.65 -8.79
CA VAL A 101 -6.16 -6.49 -9.85
C VAL A 101 -5.90 -5.23 -10.67
N PRO A 102 -5.50 -5.34 -11.96
CA PRO A 102 -5.39 -4.19 -12.86
C PRO A 102 -6.75 -3.49 -13.12
N PRO A 103 -6.77 -2.19 -13.49
CA PRO A 103 -5.64 -1.29 -13.64
C PRO A 103 -5.20 -0.63 -12.33
N LYS A 104 -5.92 -0.83 -11.21
CA LYS A 104 -5.62 -0.21 -9.91
C LYS A 104 -4.43 -0.86 -9.20
N GLY A 105 -4.27 -2.17 -9.37
CA GLY A 105 -3.20 -2.97 -8.80
C GLY A 105 -1.94 -2.95 -9.65
N VAL A 106 -0.79 -2.73 -9.02
CA VAL A 106 0.55 -2.79 -9.63
C VAL A 106 1.42 -3.67 -8.75
N ALA A 107 2.11 -4.65 -9.36
CA ALA A 107 3.11 -5.45 -8.68
C ALA A 107 4.50 -4.96 -9.07
N VAL A 108 5.37 -4.75 -8.09
CA VAL A 108 6.75 -4.32 -8.28
C VAL A 108 7.68 -5.35 -7.64
N LYS A 109 8.70 -5.75 -8.39
CA LYS A 109 9.76 -6.64 -7.90
C LYS A 109 10.90 -5.78 -7.38
N ALA A 110 11.34 -6.04 -6.17
CA ALA A 110 12.56 -5.50 -5.60
C ALA A 110 13.43 -6.65 -5.09
N SER A 111 14.73 -6.49 -5.28
CA SER A 111 15.77 -7.30 -4.69
C SER A 111 15.99 -6.90 -3.22
N LEU A 112 16.75 -7.73 -2.49
CA LEU A 112 17.17 -7.39 -1.13
C LEU A 112 18.10 -6.17 -1.09
N ASP A 113 18.75 -5.86 -2.20
CA ASP A 113 19.72 -4.78 -2.31
C ASP A 113 19.06 -3.42 -2.61
N PHE A 114 17.74 -3.40 -2.90
CA PHE A 114 16.94 -2.19 -3.16
C PHE A 114 17.68 -1.15 -4.00
N THR A 115 17.99 -1.50 -5.24
CA THR A 115 18.68 -0.60 -6.15
C THR A 115 17.87 0.69 -6.38
N ASP A 116 18.55 1.79 -6.73
CA ASP A 116 17.88 3.07 -7.04
C ASP A 116 16.80 2.93 -8.12
N GLN A 117 17.02 2.01 -9.07
CA GLN A 117 16.06 1.70 -10.13
C GLN A 117 14.78 1.05 -9.55
N GLU A 118 14.93 0.12 -8.61
CA GLU A 118 13.80 -0.54 -7.94
C GLU A 118 13.04 0.44 -7.04
N VAL A 119 13.76 1.32 -6.33
CA VAL A 119 13.15 2.39 -5.54
C VAL A 119 12.36 3.33 -6.45
N SER A 120 12.92 3.75 -7.59
CA SER A 120 12.22 4.58 -8.56
C SER A 120 10.96 3.89 -9.07
N ALA A 121 11.03 2.61 -9.42
CA ALA A 121 9.87 1.84 -9.89
C ALA A 121 8.75 1.76 -8.84
N ILE A 122 9.08 1.59 -7.56
CA ILE A 122 8.10 1.61 -6.46
C ILE A 122 7.47 3.00 -6.35
N VAL A 123 8.29 4.05 -6.35
CA VAL A 123 7.82 5.44 -6.25
C VAL A 123 6.91 5.80 -7.43
N ASP A 124 7.26 5.39 -8.65
CA ASP A 124 6.47 5.64 -9.85
C ASP A 124 5.14 4.88 -9.83
N ALA A 125 5.15 3.62 -9.34
CA ALA A 125 3.93 2.85 -9.12
C ALA A 125 3.00 3.55 -8.12
N VAL A 126 3.52 4.08 -7.02
CA VAL A 126 2.74 4.85 -6.05
C VAL A 126 2.21 6.14 -6.67
N LYS A 127 3.06 6.90 -7.37
CA LYS A 127 2.70 8.17 -8.02
C LYS A 127 1.63 8.00 -9.08
N SER A 128 1.62 6.89 -9.82
CA SER A 128 0.59 6.60 -10.84
C SER A 128 -0.83 6.50 -10.27
N GLY A 129 -0.98 6.48 -8.94
CA GLY A 129 -2.25 6.46 -8.23
C GLY A 129 -2.86 7.82 -7.90
N PHE A 130 -2.15 8.91 -8.17
CA PHE A 130 -2.51 10.29 -7.84
C PHE A 130 -2.57 11.14 -9.10
#